data_AF-A0A7W3ISW7-F1
#
_entry.id   AF-A0A7W3ISW7-F1
#
_cell.length_a   1.000
_cell.length_b   1.000
_cell.length_c   1.000
_cell.angle_alpha   90.00
_cell.angle_beta   90.00
_cell.angle_gamma   90.00
#
_symmetry.space_group_name_H-M   'P 1'
#
loop_
_entity.id
_entity.type
_entity.pdbx_description
1 polymer ?
#
loop_
_entity_poly.entity_id
_entity_poly.type
_entity_poly.pdbx_seq_one_letter_code
_entity_poly.pdbx_strand_id
1 'polypeptide(L)'
;MNVLERLATDTADPELDALRQYDYESLFEVLETHRSSLDATRLGRLEWQFLPALGYSPSVPVLFEELAKDPKFFVEVISTVYRRHDGEEDAENMQEPANRETMAMNGYRLLEAWDVPPGFDGNAMDAKALATWLEEATPLLHERDRYRSGLHQFGQVLASSPADPDGTWPGTAVREVIEAAETDAIASGLFLAIVNGRGVTTRALGEGGEQERKLVEKYSDLAQKLQDGSPKTARILRKVAKSYQSDARREDLEAESFLSGMDD
;
A
#
# COMPACT_ATOMS: atom_id res chain seq x y z
N MET A 1 -27.10 -20.54 -4.25
CA MET A 1 -25.71 -20.59 -3.77
C MET A 1 -24.84 -20.90 -4.98
N ASN A 2 -24.07 -19.92 -5.43
CA ASN A 2 -23.18 -20.07 -6.58
C ASN A 2 -21.99 -20.97 -6.19
N VAL A 3 -21.33 -21.60 -7.17
CA VAL A 3 -20.20 -22.53 -6.95
C VAL A 3 -19.11 -21.85 -6.11
N LEU A 4 -18.80 -20.59 -6.39
CA LEU A 4 -17.80 -19.80 -5.65
C LEU A 4 -18.15 -19.58 -4.16
N GLU A 5 -19.43 -19.40 -3.84
CA GLU A 5 -19.87 -19.22 -2.45
C GLU A 5 -19.77 -20.52 -1.66
N ARG A 6 -19.96 -21.67 -2.32
CA ARG A 6 -19.73 -22.99 -1.70
C ARG A 6 -18.24 -23.22 -1.48
N LEU A 7 -17.41 -22.92 -2.48
CA LEU A 7 -15.96 -23.09 -2.42
C LEU A 7 -15.32 -22.21 -1.33
N ALA A 8 -15.84 -20.99 -1.12
CA ALA A 8 -15.36 -20.12 -0.05
C ALA A 8 -15.74 -20.58 1.37
N THR A 9 -16.75 -21.43 1.51
CA THR A 9 -17.21 -21.99 2.80
C THR A 9 -16.70 -23.40 3.08
N ASP A 10 -16.21 -24.11 2.07
CA ASP A 10 -15.76 -25.50 2.16
C ASP A 10 -14.33 -25.63 1.65
N THR A 11 -13.37 -25.26 2.50
CA THR A 11 -11.93 -25.23 2.19
C THR A 11 -11.30 -26.63 2.08
N ALA A 12 -12.11 -27.69 2.11
CA ALA A 12 -11.69 -29.09 2.05
C ALA A 12 -12.06 -29.78 0.72
N ASP A 13 -12.42 -29.01 -0.31
CA ASP A 13 -12.69 -29.55 -1.65
C ASP A 13 -11.36 -29.89 -2.36
N PRO A 14 -11.06 -31.16 -2.68
CA PRO A 14 -9.83 -31.54 -3.36
C PRO A 14 -9.70 -30.96 -4.78
N GLU A 15 -10.77 -30.41 -5.37
CA GLU A 15 -10.68 -29.64 -6.62
C GLU A 15 -10.05 -28.25 -6.41
N LEU A 16 -10.09 -27.68 -5.19
CA LEU A 16 -9.45 -26.39 -4.85
C LEU A 16 -7.93 -26.48 -4.73
N ASP A 17 -7.41 -27.61 -4.24
CA ASP A 17 -5.97 -27.90 -4.18
C ASP A 17 -5.35 -28.10 -5.58
N ALA A 18 -6.18 -28.38 -6.59
CA ALA A 18 -5.76 -28.53 -7.97
C ALA A 18 -5.64 -27.19 -8.72
N LEU A 19 -6.31 -26.14 -8.22
CA LEU A 19 -6.28 -24.81 -8.83
C LEU A 19 -5.02 -24.06 -8.41
N ARG A 20 -4.29 -23.53 -9.40
CA ARG A 20 -3.11 -22.71 -9.17
C ARG A 20 -3.54 -21.26 -8.96
N GLN A 21 -2.68 -20.45 -8.37
CA GLN A 21 -2.89 -19.00 -8.19
C GLN A 21 -3.40 -18.32 -9.47
N TYR A 22 -2.81 -18.65 -10.62
CA TYR A 22 -3.21 -18.15 -11.94
C TYR A 22 -4.69 -18.41 -12.29
N ASP A 23 -5.26 -19.52 -11.84
CA ASP A 23 -6.66 -19.87 -12.11
C ASP A 23 -7.61 -18.98 -11.30
N TYR A 24 -7.23 -18.63 -10.06
CA TYR A 24 -7.97 -17.68 -9.23
C TYR A 24 -7.84 -16.25 -9.76
N GLU A 25 -6.64 -15.82 -10.15
CA GLU A 25 -6.42 -14.50 -10.77
C GLU A 25 -7.29 -14.35 -12.04
N SER A 26 -7.24 -15.33 -12.94
CA SER A 26 -8.04 -15.35 -14.17
C SER A 26 -9.56 -15.31 -13.88
N LEU A 27 -10.00 -16.02 -12.83
CA LEU A 27 -11.39 -15.99 -12.41
C LEU A 27 -11.83 -14.60 -11.93
N PHE A 28 -11.02 -13.96 -11.09
CA PHE A 28 -11.34 -12.63 -10.56
C PHE A 28 -11.28 -11.55 -11.65
N GLU A 29 -10.39 -11.66 -12.63
CA GLU A 29 -10.41 -10.81 -13.83
C GLU A 29 -11.73 -10.92 -14.61
N VAL A 30 -12.27 -12.13 -14.76
CA VAL A 30 -13.55 -12.37 -15.42
C VAL A 30 -14.71 -11.80 -14.61
N LEU A 31 -14.70 -11.98 -13.28
CA LEU A 31 -15.71 -11.40 -12.38
C LEU A 31 -15.70 -9.87 -12.47
N GLU A 32 -14.51 -9.26 -12.49
CA GLU A 32 -14.37 -7.81 -12.61
C GLU A 32 -14.91 -7.28 -13.95
N THR A 33 -14.67 -8.00 -15.05
CA THR A 33 -15.24 -7.66 -16.37
C THR A 33 -16.77 -7.58 -16.33
N HIS A 34 -17.41 -8.36 -15.45
CA HIS A 34 -18.86 -8.41 -15.29
C HIS A 34 -19.37 -7.62 -14.07
N ARG A 35 -18.53 -6.81 -13.43
CA ARG A 35 -18.84 -6.10 -12.18
C ARG A 35 -20.12 -5.29 -12.21
N SER A 36 -20.43 -4.62 -13.33
CA SER A 36 -21.66 -3.84 -13.50
C SER A 36 -22.95 -4.66 -13.39
N SER A 37 -22.86 -5.98 -13.54
CA SER A 37 -23.96 -6.93 -13.43
C SER A 37 -23.99 -7.71 -12.10
N LEU A 38 -22.99 -7.49 -11.25
CA LEU A 38 -22.81 -8.19 -9.98
C LEU A 38 -23.08 -7.24 -8.80
N ASP A 39 -23.54 -7.82 -7.69
CA ASP A 39 -23.69 -7.11 -6.44
C ASP A 39 -22.32 -6.84 -5.81
N ALA A 40 -22.01 -5.57 -5.52
CA ALA A 40 -20.71 -5.16 -5.00
C ALA A 40 -20.41 -5.76 -3.63
N THR A 41 -21.40 -5.83 -2.74
CA THR A 41 -21.21 -6.45 -1.41
C THR A 41 -20.86 -7.92 -1.53
N ARG A 42 -21.52 -8.64 -2.45
CA ARG A 42 -21.21 -10.04 -2.73
C ARG A 42 -19.81 -10.22 -3.32
N LEU A 43 -19.41 -9.37 -4.26
CA LEU A 43 -18.09 -9.44 -4.89
C LEU A 43 -16.97 -9.14 -3.87
N GLY A 44 -17.13 -8.10 -3.04
CA GLY A 44 -16.17 -7.78 -1.97
C GLY A 44 -16.02 -8.91 -0.94
N ARG A 45 -17.09 -9.66 -0.63
CA ARG A 45 -16.99 -10.86 0.23
C ARG A 45 -16.15 -11.97 -0.41
N LEU A 46 -16.31 -12.17 -1.72
CA LEU A 46 -15.50 -13.15 -2.46
C LEU A 46 -14.04 -12.71 -2.51
N GLU A 47 -13.77 -11.44 -2.82
CA GLU A 47 -12.41 -10.89 -2.78
C GLU A 47 -11.77 -11.12 -1.40
N TRP A 48 -12.49 -10.83 -0.31
CA TRP A 48 -11.97 -11.03 1.05
C TRP A 48 -11.63 -12.49 1.34
N GLN A 49 -12.51 -13.42 0.94
CA GLN A 49 -12.35 -14.85 1.21
C GLN A 49 -11.19 -15.46 0.41
N PHE A 50 -10.97 -15.01 -0.83
CA PHE A 50 -9.95 -15.54 -1.72
C PHE A 50 -8.62 -14.77 -1.69
N LEU A 51 -8.50 -13.67 -0.92
CA LEU A 51 -7.23 -12.95 -0.68
C LEU A 51 -6.02 -13.87 -0.45
N PRO A 52 -6.08 -14.96 0.35
CA PRO A 52 -4.95 -15.87 0.51
C PRO A 52 -4.50 -16.58 -0.76
N ALA A 53 -5.43 -16.86 -1.67
CA ALA A 53 -5.18 -17.60 -2.91
C ALA A 53 -4.72 -16.69 -4.07
N LEU A 54 -4.92 -15.38 -3.94
CA LEU A 54 -4.58 -14.36 -4.96
C LEU A 54 -3.11 -13.88 -4.88
N GLY A 55 -2.29 -14.50 -4.04
CA GLY A 55 -0.85 -14.25 -3.99
C GLY A 55 -0.45 -12.94 -3.28
N TYR A 56 0.71 -12.40 -3.66
CA TYR A 56 1.33 -11.23 -3.00
C TYR A 56 0.83 -9.88 -3.50
N SER A 57 0.27 -9.81 -4.71
CA SER A 57 -0.27 -8.59 -5.31
C SER A 57 -1.68 -8.86 -5.84
N PRO A 58 -2.63 -9.15 -4.94
CA PRO A 58 -4.00 -9.47 -5.31
C PRO A 58 -4.68 -8.29 -6.01
N SER A 59 -5.37 -8.56 -7.12
CA SER A 59 -6.28 -7.59 -7.73
C SER A 59 -7.66 -7.74 -7.10
N VAL A 60 -8.00 -6.83 -6.17
CA VAL A 60 -9.26 -6.81 -5.42
C VAL A 60 -9.89 -5.41 -5.47
N PRO A 61 -10.35 -4.97 -6.64
CA PRO A 61 -10.77 -3.59 -6.88
C PRO A 61 -11.99 -3.17 -6.06
N VAL A 62 -12.89 -4.09 -5.70
CA VAL A 62 -14.03 -3.74 -4.83
C VAL A 62 -13.54 -3.37 -3.43
N LEU A 63 -12.65 -4.18 -2.84
CA LEU A 63 -12.09 -3.89 -1.52
C LEU A 63 -11.18 -2.65 -1.53
N PHE A 64 -10.41 -2.42 -2.59
CA PHE A 64 -9.58 -1.21 -2.72
C PHE A 64 -10.43 0.06 -2.80
N GLU A 65 -11.52 0.03 -3.57
CA GLU A 65 -12.46 1.14 -3.62
C GLU A 65 -13.21 1.32 -2.30
N GLU A 66 -13.54 0.24 -1.59
CA GLU A 66 -14.19 0.33 -0.28
C GLU A 66 -13.26 0.99 0.74
N LEU A 67 -11.97 0.62 0.78
CA LEU A 67 -10.96 1.30 1.61
C LEU A 67 -10.86 2.79 1.27
N ALA A 68 -10.95 3.15 -0.02
CA ALA A 68 -10.89 4.52 -0.49
C ALA A 68 -12.15 5.35 -0.20
N LYS A 69 -13.31 4.70 -0.04
CA LYS A 69 -14.62 5.35 0.14
C LYS A 69 -15.09 5.38 1.59
N ASP A 70 -14.84 4.33 2.37
CA ASP A 70 -15.31 4.21 3.75
C ASP A 70 -14.14 4.23 4.75
N PRO A 71 -13.89 5.37 5.42
CA PRO A 71 -12.95 5.47 6.53
C PRO A 71 -13.15 4.44 7.64
N LYS A 72 -14.39 4.02 7.91
CA LYS A 72 -14.67 3.05 8.99
C LYS A 72 -14.14 1.68 8.62
N PHE A 73 -14.43 1.21 7.41
CA PHE A 73 -13.87 -0.04 6.90
C PHE A 73 -12.35 -0.05 6.94
N PHE A 74 -11.70 1.05 6.53
CA PHE A 74 -10.25 1.20 6.67
C PHE A 74 -9.79 1.03 8.13
N VAL A 75 -10.45 1.68 9.09
CA VAL A 75 -10.10 1.56 10.51
C VAL A 75 -10.34 0.15 11.06
N GLU A 76 -11.37 -0.56 10.60
CA GLU A 76 -11.62 -1.97 10.96
C GLU A 76 -10.49 -2.88 10.47
N VAL A 77 -10.03 -2.70 9.22
CA VAL A 77 -8.90 -3.45 8.66
C VAL A 77 -7.61 -3.12 9.41
N ILE A 78 -7.32 -1.83 9.66
CA ILE A 78 -6.19 -1.40 10.49
C ILE A 78 -6.25 -2.03 11.89
N SER A 79 -7.45 -2.14 12.47
CA SER A 79 -7.64 -2.74 13.79
C SER A 79 -7.41 -4.23 13.83
N THR A 80 -7.68 -4.90 12.71
CA THR A 80 -7.42 -6.32 12.53
C THR A 80 -5.92 -6.61 12.38
N VAL A 81 -5.18 -5.75 11.69
CA VAL A 81 -3.76 -5.96 11.37
C VAL A 81 -2.83 -5.52 12.50
N TYR A 82 -3.06 -4.33 13.05
CA TYR A 82 -2.17 -3.72 14.03
C TYR A 82 -2.72 -3.89 15.44
N ARG A 83 -1.82 -4.15 16.40
CA ARG A 83 -2.16 -4.10 17.82
C ARG A 83 -2.36 -2.65 18.28
N ARG A 84 -3.15 -2.46 19.33
CA ARG A 84 -3.27 -1.16 20.00
C ARG A 84 -1.91 -0.67 20.47
N HIS A 85 -1.69 0.64 20.42
CA HIS A 85 -0.43 1.25 20.84
C HIS A 85 -0.19 1.14 22.36
N ASP A 86 -1.24 1.20 23.17
CA ASP A 86 -1.18 1.04 24.63
C ASP A 86 -0.85 -0.38 25.10
N GLY A 87 -0.87 -1.35 24.18
CA GLY A 87 -0.64 -2.77 24.47
C GLY A 87 -1.82 -3.48 25.13
N GLU A 88 -2.96 -2.80 25.26
CA GLU A 88 -4.19 -3.41 25.76
C GLU A 88 -4.81 -4.35 24.70
N GLU A 89 -5.71 -5.22 25.14
CA GLU A 89 -6.47 -6.07 24.22
C GLU A 89 -7.77 -5.37 23.83
N ASP A 90 -8.14 -5.45 22.55
CA ASP A 90 -9.47 -5.00 22.12
C ASP A 90 -10.56 -5.79 22.85
N ALA A 91 -11.55 -5.08 23.40
CA ALA A 91 -12.68 -5.67 24.12
C ALA A 91 -13.51 -6.65 23.26
N GLU A 92 -13.40 -6.55 21.94
CA GLU A 92 -14.12 -7.36 20.93
C GLU A 92 -13.36 -8.65 20.54
N ASN A 93 -12.30 -9.04 21.26
CA ASN A 93 -11.50 -10.26 21.01
C ASN A 93 -12.20 -11.59 21.34
N MET A 94 -13.35 -11.84 20.71
CA MET A 94 -14.10 -13.08 20.89
C MET A 94 -13.68 -14.20 19.93
N GLN A 95 -12.68 -13.99 19.06
CA GLN A 95 -12.25 -14.97 18.07
C GLN A 95 -11.15 -15.91 18.58
N GLU A 96 -11.19 -17.16 18.13
CA GLU A 96 -10.12 -18.15 18.31
C GLU A 96 -8.77 -17.62 17.75
N PRO A 97 -7.63 -17.88 18.41
CA PRO A 97 -6.32 -17.31 18.02
C PRO A 97 -5.91 -17.60 16.56
N ALA A 98 -6.18 -18.80 16.06
CA ALA A 98 -5.82 -19.19 14.68
C ALA A 98 -6.64 -18.43 13.62
N ASN A 99 -7.91 -18.15 13.90
CA ASN A 99 -8.77 -17.35 13.02
C ASN A 99 -8.29 -15.90 12.99
N ARG A 100 -7.85 -15.39 14.14
CA ARG A 100 -7.33 -14.03 14.28
C ARG A 100 -6.04 -13.80 13.48
N GLU A 101 -5.10 -14.73 13.55
CA GLU A 101 -3.85 -14.65 12.79
C GLU A 101 -4.12 -14.66 11.28
N THR A 102 -5.03 -15.52 10.82
CA THR A 102 -5.46 -15.58 9.42
C THR A 102 -6.10 -14.27 8.96
N MET A 103 -6.99 -13.70 9.77
CA MET A 103 -7.64 -12.41 9.49
C MET A 103 -6.64 -11.26 9.44
N ALA A 104 -5.68 -11.21 10.37
CA ALA A 104 -4.61 -10.21 10.39
C ALA A 104 -3.72 -10.32 9.14
N MET A 105 -3.36 -11.54 8.74
CA MET A 105 -2.58 -11.77 7.52
C MET A 105 -3.32 -11.32 6.26
N ASN A 106 -4.62 -11.58 6.17
CA ASN A 106 -5.45 -11.14 5.03
C ASN A 106 -5.60 -9.62 5.00
N GLY A 107 -5.85 -8.99 6.14
CA GLY A 107 -5.89 -7.54 6.25
C GLY A 107 -4.54 -6.92 5.85
N TYR A 108 -3.42 -7.52 6.27
CA TYR A 108 -2.09 -7.04 5.91
C TYR A 108 -1.86 -7.11 4.40
N ARG A 109 -2.20 -8.25 3.77
CA ARG A 109 -2.11 -8.41 2.30
C ARG A 109 -2.97 -7.38 1.56
N LEU A 110 -4.20 -7.16 2.02
CA LEU A 110 -5.09 -6.17 1.44
C LEU A 110 -4.47 -4.76 1.52
N LEU A 111 -3.95 -4.38 2.68
CA LEU A 111 -3.35 -3.06 2.89
C LEU A 111 -2.05 -2.87 2.10
N GLU A 112 -1.19 -3.89 2.00
CA GLU A 112 0.04 -3.84 1.19
C GLU A 112 -0.25 -3.69 -0.31
N ALA A 113 -1.29 -4.35 -0.81
CA ALA A 113 -1.66 -4.29 -2.22
C ALA A 113 -2.52 -3.07 -2.58
N TRP A 114 -3.05 -2.35 -1.58
CA TRP A 114 -3.97 -1.24 -1.79
C TRP A 114 -3.29 -0.05 -2.48
N ASP A 115 -3.76 0.28 -3.68
CA ASP A 115 -3.17 1.29 -4.56
C ASP A 115 -4.17 2.36 -5.02
N VAL A 116 -5.38 2.40 -4.44
CA VAL A 116 -6.43 3.37 -4.76
C VAL A 116 -6.52 4.42 -3.63
N PRO A 117 -5.85 5.57 -3.75
CA PRO A 117 -5.88 6.56 -2.68
C PRO A 117 -7.27 7.20 -2.54
N PRO A 118 -7.72 7.53 -1.31
CA PRO A 118 -8.97 8.25 -1.10
C PRO A 118 -9.01 9.56 -1.89
N GLY A 119 -10.16 9.87 -2.49
CA GLY A 119 -10.33 11.06 -3.33
C GLY A 119 -9.73 10.96 -4.74
N PHE A 120 -9.21 9.80 -5.15
CA PHE A 120 -8.85 9.56 -6.55
C PHE A 120 -10.08 9.17 -7.38
N ASP A 121 -10.29 9.84 -8.51
CA ASP A 121 -11.43 9.59 -9.41
C ASP A 121 -11.07 8.71 -10.63
N GLY A 122 -9.83 8.20 -10.68
CA GLY A 122 -9.28 7.46 -11.82
C GLY A 122 -8.40 8.31 -12.74
N ASN A 123 -8.45 9.64 -12.63
CA ASN A 123 -7.63 10.56 -13.43
C ASN A 123 -6.90 11.61 -12.57
N ALA A 124 -7.55 12.16 -11.55
CA ALA A 124 -7.01 13.20 -10.69
C ALA A 124 -7.39 12.99 -9.22
N MET A 125 -6.67 13.69 -8.34
CA MET A 125 -7.01 13.76 -6.93
C MET A 125 -8.00 14.89 -6.66
N ASP A 126 -9.14 14.59 -6.06
CA ASP A 126 -10.02 15.55 -5.41
C ASP A 126 -9.47 15.86 -4.01
N ALA A 127 -8.86 17.04 -3.86
CA ALA A 127 -8.29 17.49 -2.59
C ALA A 127 -9.31 17.55 -1.45
N LYS A 128 -10.56 17.93 -1.75
CA LYS A 128 -11.61 18.03 -0.73
C LYS A 128 -12.05 16.64 -0.28
N ALA A 129 -12.23 15.70 -1.22
CA ALA A 129 -12.58 14.32 -0.89
C ALA A 129 -11.48 13.65 -0.06
N LEU A 130 -10.21 13.82 -0.45
CA LEU A 130 -9.06 13.30 0.30
C LEU A 130 -9.00 13.87 1.72
N ALA A 131 -9.16 15.19 1.88
CA ALA A 131 -9.16 15.84 3.19
C ALA A 131 -10.33 15.37 4.06
N THR A 132 -11.54 15.30 3.49
CA THR A 132 -12.75 14.84 4.22
C THR A 132 -12.58 13.39 4.70
N TRP A 133 -12.08 12.51 3.84
CA TRP A 133 -11.81 11.12 4.21
C TRP A 133 -10.85 11.02 5.40
N LEU A 134 -9.77 11.82 5.40
CA LEU A 134 -8.79 11.84 6.49
C LEU A 134 -9.37 12.41 7.78
N GLU A 135 -10.18 13.48 7.69
CA GLU A 135 -10.89 14.07 8.82
C GLU A 135 -11.84 13.07 9.49
N GLU A 136 -12.50 12.21 8.71
CA GLU A 136 -13.38 11.15 9.21
C GLU A 136 -12.61 9.96 9.80
N ALA A 137 -11.52 9.53 9.17
CA ALA A 137 -10.70 8.40 9.63
C ALA A 137 -9.95 8.70 10.95
N THR A 138 -9.45 9.94 11.10
CA THR A 138 -8.59 10.34 12.21
C THR A 138 -9.18 10.09 13.61
N PRO A 139 -10.41 10.56 13.95
CA PRO A 139 -10.98 10.31 15.27
C PRO A 139 -11.24 8.82 15.54
N LEU A 140 -11.62 8.05 14.52
CA LEU A 140 -11.84 6.60 14.63
C LEU A 140 -10.53 5.86 14.93
N LEU A 141 -9.43 6.25 14.29
CA LEU A 141 -8.10 5.70 14.58
C LEU A 141 -7.62 6.04 16.00
N HIS A 142 -7.96 7.23 16.50
CA HIS A 142 -7.68 7.60 17.89
C HIS A 142 -8.48 6.75 18.87
N GLU A 143 -9.79 6.60 18.65
CA GLU A 143 -10.67 5.79 19.48
C GLU A 143 -10.21 4.32 19.59
N ARG A 144 -9.62 3.79 18.51
CA ARG A 144 -9.10 2.41 18.44
C ARG A 144 -7.61 2.28 18.79
N ASP A 145 -6.97 3.33 19.30
CA ASP A 145 -5.54 3.39 19.68
C ASP A 145 -4.57 2.96 18.56
N ARG A 146 -4.89 3.34 17.32
CA ARG A 146 -4.16 2.98 16.10
C ARG A 146 -3.82 4.18 15.21
N TYR A 147 -3.91 5.39 15.75
CA TYR A 147 -3.61 6.65 15.07
C TYR A 147 -2.33 6.62 14.25
N ARG A 148 -1.18 6.28 14.86
CA ARG A 148 0.11 6.26 14.15
C ARG A 148 0.15 5.19 13.05
N SER A 149 -0.34 3.98 13.31
CA SER A 149 -0.33 2.88 12.34
C SER A 149 -1.26 3.15 11.16
N GLY A 150 -2.46 3.66 11.42
CA GLY A 150 -3.42 4.05 10.39
C GLY A 150 -2.89 5.18 9.52
N LEU A 151 -2.36 6.25 10.10
CA LEU A 151 -1.77 7.34 9.31
C LEU A 151 -0.51 6.92 8.55
N HIS A 152 0.27 5.99 9.09
CA HIS A 152 1.37 5.38 8.36
C HIS A 152 0.87 4.64 7.12
N GLN A 153 -0.15 3.78 7.25
CA GLN A 153 -0.73 3.06 6.12
C GLN A 153 -1.37 4.00 5.10
N PHE A 154 -2.10 5.01 5.55
CA PHE A 154 -2.63 6.06 4.69
C PHE A 154 -1.52 6.77 3.91
N GLY A 155 -0.39 7.08 4.56
CA GLY A 155 0.78 7.61 3.87
C GLY A 155 1.31 6.72 2.75
N GLN A 156 1.23 5.39 2.90
CA GLN A 156 1.68 4.45 1.88
C GLN A 156 0.83 4.53 0.60
N VAL A 157 -0.51 4.51 0.72
CA VAL A 157 -1.41 4.53 -0.46
C VAL A 157 -1.30 5.83 -1.25
N LEU A 158 -0.90 6.94 -0.61
CA LEU A 158 -0.66 8.21 -1.32
C LEU A 158 0.49 8.12 -2.34
N ALA A 159 1.34 7.09 -2.27
CA ALA A 159 2.37 6.84 -3.29
C ALA A 159 1.76 6.56 -4.67
N SER A 160 0.54 6.01 -4.72
CA SER A 160 -0.19 5.70 -5.95
C SER A 160 -0.98 6.90 -6.50
N SER A 161 -0.89 8.07 -5.86
CA SER A 161 -1.53 9.29 -6.38
C SER A 161 -0.89 9.78 -7.68
N PRO A 162 -1.69 10.34 -8.62
CA PRO A 162 -1.16 10.92 -9.85
C PRO A 162 -0.36 12.21 -9.58
N ALA A 163 0.45 12.59 -10.57
CA ALA A 163 1.04 13.92 -10.62
C ALA A 163 -0.02 14.99 -10.94
N ASP A 164 0.25 16.25 -10.62
CA ASP A 164 -0.54 17.38 -11.13
C ASP A 164 -0.41 17.49 -12.66
N PRO A 165 -1.30 18.23 -13.35
CA PRO A 165 -1.23 18.42 -14.81
C PRO A 165 0.09 19.00 -15.34
N ASP A 166 0.88 19.65 -14.48
CA ASP A 166 2.21 20.17 -14.80
C ASP A 166 3.33 19.11 -14.66
N GLY A 167 2.96 17.86 -14.37
CA GLY A 167 3.86 16.74 -14.17
C GLY A 167 4.51 16.68 -12.77
N THR A 168 4.15 17.57 -11.84
CA THR A 168 4.72 17.56 -10.50
C THR A 168 4.11 16.49 -9.63
N TRP A 169 4.96 15.62 -9.07
CA TRP A 169 4.57 14.61 -8.10
C TRP A 169 5.33 14.77 -6.78
N PRO A 170 4.69 14.57 -5.61
CA PRO A 170 3.25 14.35 -5.42
C PRO A 170 2.41 15.56 -5.84
N GLY A 171 1.18 15.32 -6.29
CA GLY A 171 0.23 16.37 -6.66
C GLY A 171 -0.16 17.28 -5.49
N THR A 172 -0.75 18.43 -5.79
CA THR A 172 -1.05 19.50 -4.80
C THR A 172 -1.93 18.97 -3.66
N ALA A 173 -2.96 18.20 -3.98
CA ALA A 173 -3.86 17.59 -2.99
C ALA A 173 -3.11 16.78 -1.92
N VAL A 174 -2.14 15.96 -2.33
CA VAL A 174 -1.32 15.14 -1.42
C VAL A 174 -0.35 16.01 -0.63
N ARG A 175 0.24 17.03 -1.27
CA ARG A 175 1.15 17.97 -0.60
C ARG A 175 0.45 18.73 0.51
N GLU A 176 -0.76 19.23 0.28
CA GLU A 176 -1.54 19.94 1.29
C GLU A 176 -1.80 19.09 2.54
N VAL A 177 -2.18 17.81 2.35
CA VAL A 177 -2.36 16.86 3.46
C VAL A 177 -1.05 16.64 4.24
N ILE A 178 0.07 16.45 3.55
CA ILE A 178 1.38 16.26 4.19
C ILE A 178 1.81 17.51 4.95
N GLU A 179 1.61 18.69 4.36
CA GLU A 179 1.96 19.97 4.99
C GLU A 179 1.10 20.26 6.22
N ALA A 180 -0.19 19.89 6.18
CA ALA A 180 -1.10 20.04 7.31
C ALA A 180 -0.88 19.01 8.44
N ALA A 181 -0.33 17.84 8.14
CA ALA A 181 -0.18 16.76 9.11
C ALA A 181 0.67 17.15 10.34
N GLU A 182 0.14 16.88 11.53
CA GLU A 182 0.81 17.16 12.81
C GLU A 182 1.82 16.07 13.22
N THR A 183 1.67 14.88 12.65
CA THR A 183 2.55 13.73 12.89
C THR A 183 3.42 13.41 11.67
N ASP A 184 4.52 12.72 11.91
CA ASP A 184 5.41 12.22 10.86
C ASP A 184 4.92 10.92 10.21
N ALA A 185 3.85 10.30 10.73
CA ALA A 185 3.35 8.99 10.27
C ALA A 185 3.00 8.95 8.78
N ILE A 186 2.27 9.95 8.26
CA ILE A 186 1.94 10.02 6.82
C ILE A 186 3.22 10.16 5.98
N ALA A 187 4.15 11.00 6.45
CA ALA A 187 5.42 11.23 5.79
C ALA A 187 6.33 9.99 5.77
N SER A 188 6.36 9.22 6.86
CA SER A 188 7.12 7.97 6.93
C SER A 188 6.49 6.86 6.11
N GLY A 189 5.16 6.76 6.07
CA GLY A 189 4.43 5.84 5.20
C GLY A 189 4.71 6.10 3.72
N LEU A 190 4.59 7.36 3.29
CA LEU A 190 4.90 7.74 1.90
C LEU A 190 6.37 7.43 1.55
N PHE A 191 7.30 7.75 2.45
CA PHE A 191 8.70 7.39 2.28
C PHE A 191 8.88 5.88 2.07
N LEU A 192 8.25 5.06 2.91
CA LEU A 192 8.35 3.60 2.85
C LEU A 192 7.81 3.06 1.52
N ALA A 193 6.62 3.50 1.12
CA ALA A 193 6.01 3.06 -0.13
C ALA A 193 6.85 3.41 -1.35
N ILE A 194 7.50 4.59 -1.38
CA ILE A 194 8.39 4.96 -2.48
C ILE A 194 9.60 4.03 -2.55
N VAL A 195 10.27 3.76 -1.43
CA VAL A 195 11.48 2.93 -1.43
C VAL A 195 11.17 1.46 -1.73
N ASN A 196 10.07 0.94 -1.18
CA ASN A 196 9.63 -0.44 -1.40
C ASN A 196 9.07 -0.65 -2.81
N GLY A 197 8.40 0.36 -3.37
CA GLY A 197 7.84 0.32 -4.71
C GLY A 197 8.88 0.17 -5.84
N ARG A 198 10.18 0.27 -5.52
CA ARG A 198 11.25 -0.04 -6.48
C ARG A 198 11.25 -1.52 -6.89
N GLY A 199 10.85 -2.41 -5.98
CA GLY A 199 10.92 -3.85 -6.17
C GLY A 199 12.36 -4.38 -6.34
N VAL A 200 12.47 -5.64 -6.75
CA VAL A 200 13.76 -6.31 -6.98
C VAL A 200 14.38 -5.79 -8.28
N THR A 201 15.62 -5.31 -8.21
CA THR A 201 16.40 -4.89 -9.38
C THR A 201 17.47 -5.92 -9.70
N THR A 202 17.69 -6.19 -11.00
CA THR A 202 18.82 -7.00 -11.47
C THR A 202 19.85 -6.12 -12.18
N ARG A 203 21.11 -6.55 -12.16
CA ARG A 203 22.26 -5.86 -12.75
C ARG A 203 23.19 -6.86 -13.42
N ALA A 204 23.99 -6.38 -14.38
CA ALA A 204 25.07 -7.17 -14.95
C ALA A 204 26.26 -7.29 -13.98
N LEU A 205 27.10 -8.32 -14.16
CA LEU A 205 28.33 -8.50 -13.39
C LEU A 205 29.26 -7.29 -13.58
N GLY A 206 29.60 -6.61 -12.47
CA GLY A 206 30.41 -5.39 -12.47
C GLY A 206 29.65 -4.08 -12.72
N GLU A 207 28.32 -4.11 -12.81
CA GLU A 207 27.48 -2.90 -12.88
C GLU A 207 27.12 -2.42 -11.45
N GLY A 208 27.57 -1.22 -11.10
CA GLY A 208 27.33 -0.61 -9.78
C GLY A 208 26.01 0.18 -9.67
N GLY A 209 26.00 1.20 -8.81
CA GLY A 209 24.80 1.94 -8.37
C GLY A 209 24.19 2.93 -9.37
N GLU A 210 24.36 2.75 -10.68
CA GLU A 210 23.95 3.75 -11.67
C GLU A 210 22.42 3.91 -11.76
N GLN A 211 21.66 2.82 -11.57
CA GLN A 211 20.21 2.89 -11.53
C GLN A 211 19.72 3.75 -10.36
N GLU A 212 20.34 3.60 -9.20
CA GLU A 212 20.04 4.36 -7.98
C GLU A 212 20.40 5.83 -8.15
N ARG A 213 21.52 6.16 -8.81
CA ARG A 213 21.90 7.57 -9.08
C ARG A 213 20.85 8.32 -9.89
N LYS A 214 20.19 7.67 -10.85
CA LYS A 214 19.05 8.26 -11.58
C LYS A 214 17.86 8.57 -10.65
N LEU A 215 17.60 7.72 -9.66
CA LEU A 215 16.57 7.96 -8.65
C LEU A 215 16.98 9.10 -7.71
N VAL A 216 18.25 9.17 -7.33
CA VAL A 216 18.80 10.29 -6.53
C VAL A 216 18.56 11.61 -7.26
N GLU A 217 18.89 11.70 -8.55
CA GLU A 217 18.67 12.90 -9.38
C GLU A 217 17.17 13.26 -9.40
N LYS A 218 16.31 12.30 -9.80
CA LYS A 218 14.85 12.49 -9.86
C LYS A 218 14.28 13.07 -8.55
N TYR A 219 14.57 12.45 -7.41
CA TYR A 219 13.99 12.87 -6.14
C TYR A 219 14.64 14.14 -5.57
N SER A 220 15.90 14.41 -5.90
CA SER A 220 16.56 15.68 -5.53
C SER A 220 15.97 16.86 -6.30
N ASP A 221 15.71 16.69 -7.59
CA ASP A 221 15.10 17.72 -8.43
C ASP A 221 13.67 18.05 -7.98
N LEU A 222 12.86 17.02 -7.70
CA LEU A 222 11.52 17.20 -7.15
C LEU A 222 11.56 17.90 -5.78
N ALA A 223 12.49 17.49 -4.91
CA ALA A 223 12.67 18.15 -3.62
C ALA A 223 13.05 19.63 -3.76
N GLN A 224 13.91 19.96 -4.72
CA GLN A 224 14.32 21.33 -5.00
C GLN A 224 13.15 22.17 -5.54
N LYS A 225 12.36 21.61 -6.47
CA LYS A 225 11.16 22.27 -7.03
C LYS A 225 10.13 22.59 -5.95
N LEU A 226 9.94 21.69 -4.97
CA LEU A 226 8.91 21.80 -3.94
C LEU A 226 9.35 22.54 -2.68
N GLN A 227 10.63 22.90 -2.54
CA GLN A 227 11.20 23.37 -1.28
C GLN A 227 10.48 24.58 -0.68
N ASP A 228 10.09 25.55 -1.50
CA ASP A 228 9.52 26.81 -1.00
C ASP A 228 8.01 26.72 -0.77
N GLY A 229 7.29 25.88 -1.53
CA GLY A 229 5.83 25.73 -1.45
C GLY A 229 5.34 24.55 -0.63
N SER A 230 6.15 23.51 -0.47
CA SER A 230 5.80 22.27 0.24
C SER A 230 7.04 21.69 0.97
N PRO A 231 7.51 22.37 2.03
CA PRO A 231 8.78 22.05 2.69
C PRO A 231 8.81 20.71 3.43
N LYS A 232 7.70 20.21 3.99
CA LYS A 232 7.63 18.86 4.56
C LYS A 232 7.70 17.82 3.45
N THR A 233 6.96 17.98 2.34
CA THR A 233 7.06 17.07 1.18
C THR A 233 8.48 17.05 0.61
N ALA A 234 9.09 18.21 0.38
CA ALA A 234 10.47 18.30 -0.10
C ALA A 234 11.45 17.54 0.81
N ARG A 235 11.24 17.58 2.14
CA ARG A 235 12.06 16.84 3.11
C ARG A 235 11.93 15.33 2.97
N ILE A 236 10.72 14.82 2.71
CA ILE A 236 10.49 13.40 2.42
C ILE A 236 11.29 12.99 1.19
N LEU A 237 11.18 13.75 0.11
CA LEU A 237 11.87 13.45 -1.16
C LEU A 237 13.40 13.51 -1.02
N ARG A 238 13.95 14.44 -0.23
CA ARG A 238 15.39 14.43 0.11
C ARG A 238 15.78 13.16 0.89
N LYS A 239 14.92 12.69 1.79
CA LYS A 239 15.15 11.45 2.53
C LYS A 239 15.15 10.24 1.59
N VAL A 240 14.22 10.20 0.63
CA VAL A 240 14.19 9.18 -0.44
C VAL A 240 15.49 9.21 -1.25
N ALA A 241 15.90 10.38 -1.74
CA ALA A 241 17.15 10.53 -2.47
C ALA A 241 18.36 10.04 -1.66
N LYS A 242 18.42 10.34 -0.36
CA LYS A 242 19.48 9.85 0.53
C LYS A 242 19.47 8.32 0.71
N SER A 243 18.28 7.71 0.72
CA SER A 243 18.14 6.24 0.76
C SER A 243 18.76 5.62 -0.48
N TYR A 244 18.35 6.06 -1.68
CA TYR A 244 18.91 5.55 -2.93
C TYR A 244 20.40 5.89 -3.10
N GLN A 245 20.88 7.00 -2.56
CA GLN A 245 22.33 7.26 -2.54
C GLN A 245 23.09 6.21 -1.71
N SER A 246 22.49 5.73 -0.63
CA SER A 246 23.09 4.71 0.22
C SER A 246 23.06 3.35 -0.46
N ASP A 247 21.97 3.02 -1.17
CA ASP A 247 21.88 1.84 -2.03
C ASP A 247 22.92 1.89 -3.15
N ALA A 248 23.04 3.03 -3.86
CA ALA A 248 24.02 3.19 -4.94
C ALA A 248 25.45 2.82 -4.50
N ARG A 249 25.85 3.28 -3.31
CA ARG A 249 27.18 2.98 -2.74
C ARG A 249 27.34 1.51 -2.38
N ARG A 250 26.28 0.85 -1.89
CA ARG A 250 26.32 -0.59 -1.60
C ARG A 250 26.55 -1.38 -2.89
N GLU A 251 25.79 -1.06 -3.94
CA GLU A 251 25.94 -1.73 -5.24
C GLU A 251 27.33 -1.46 -5.88
N ASP A 252 27.89 -0.25 -5.72
CA ASP A 252 29.26 0.03 -6.17
C ASP A 252 30.29 -0.87 -5.46
N LEU A 253 30.17 -1.03 -4.14
CA LEU A 253 31.08 -1.87 -3.35
C LEU A 253 30.95 -3.37 -3.70
N GLU A 254 29.73 -3.82 -4.01
CA GLU A 254 29.49 -5.20 -4.48
C GLU A 254 30.12 -5.40 -5.86
N ALA A 255 29.95 -4.45 -6.78
CA ALA A 255 30.59 -4.51 -8.10
C ALA A 255 32.13 -4.48 -8.00
N GLU A 256 32.70 -3.66 -7.12
CA GLU A 256 34.15 -3.60 -6.88
C GLU A 256 34.70 -4.89 -6.26
N SER A 257 34.00 -5.49 -5.29
CA SER A 257 34.37 -6.78 -4.68
C SER A 257 34.41 -7.90 -5.72
N PHE A 258 33.39 -7.95 -6.57
CA PHE A 258 33.32 -8.91 -7.66
C PHE A 258 34.48 -8.74 -8.67
N LEU A 259 34.74 -7.49 -9.11
CA LEU A 259 35.80 -7.19 -10.08
C LEU A 259 37.21 -7.43 -9.52
N SER A 260 37.39 -7.29 -8.21
CA SER A 260 38.66 -7.53 -7.53
C SER A 260 38.89 -9.00 -7.16
N GLY A 261 37.91 -9.88 -7.40
CA GLY A 261 38.01 -11.31 -7.10
C GLY A 261 38.07 -11.61 -5.61
N MET A 262 37.50 -10.74 -4.77
CA MET A 262 37.44 -10.91 -3.31
C MET A 262 36.21 -11.70 -2.85
N ASP A 263 35.44 -12.27 -3.78
CA ASP A 263 34.35 -13.20 -3.50
C ASP A 263 34.90 -14.64 -3.45
N ASP A 264 35.51 -15.01 -2.32
CA ASP A 264 35.81 -16.39 -1.91
C ASP A 264 34.85 -16.86 -0.80
#